data_AF-A0A528CPN7-F1
#
_entry.id   AF-A0A528CPN7-F1
#
_cell.length_a   1.000
_cell.length_b   1.000
_cell.length_c   1.000
_cell.angle_alpha   90.00
_cell.angle_beta   90.00
_cell.angle_gamma   90.00
#
_symmetry.space_group_name_H-M   'P 1'
#
loop_
_entity.id
_entity.type
_entity.pdbx_description
1 polymer ?
#
loop_
_entity_poly.entity_id
_entity_poly.type
_entity_poly.pdbx_seq_one_letter_code
_entity_poly.pdbx_strand_id
1 'polypeptide(L)'
;CKKLLAAGEKRIFSLSAVYRNRERGPLHHPSFTMLEWYRADETYESLMEDCAGLVALAAERAGTKRFAFRGREADPFAEPERLSVAEAFTRHA
;
A
#
# COMPACT_ATOMS: atom_id res chain seq x y z
N CYS A 1 -7.14 3.23 -15.83
CA CYS A 1 -7.97 2.48 -14.86
C CYS A 1 -9.32 3.15 -14.58
N LYS A 2 -9.39 4.38 -14.03
CA LYS A 2 -10.69 5.02 -13.69
C LYS A 2 -11.74 5.15 -14.82
N LYS A 3 -11.31 5.22 -16.09
CA LYS A 3 -12.25 5.20 -17.24
C LYS A 3 -13.12 3.93 -17.28
N LEU A 4 -12.59 2.80 -16.81
CA LEU A 4 -13.36 1.55 -16.70
C LEU A 4 -14.43 1.66 -15.60
N LEU A 5 -14.14 2.38 -14.51
CA LEU A 5 -15.16 2.67 -13.49
C LEU A 5 -16.31 3.49 -14.07
N ALA A 6 -15.98 4.54 -14.84
CA ALA A 6 -16.98 5.35 -15.52
C ALA A 6 -17.78 4.53 -16.57
N ALA A 7 -17.20 3.46 -17.11
CA ALA A 7 -17.87 2.52 -18.01
C ALA A 7 -18.72 1.46 -17.28
N GLY A 8 -18.76 1.47 -15.94
CA GLY A 8 -19.58 0.58 -15.12
C GLY A 8 -18.83 -0.54 -14.39
N GLU A 9 -17.52 -0.68 -14.60
CA GLU A 9 -16.73 -1.65 -13.84
C GLU A 9 -16.65 -1.24 -12.37
N LYS A 10 -16.91 -2.18 -11.45
CA LYS A 10 -17.00 -1.84 -10.03
C LYS A 10 -15.76 -2.17 -9.22
N ARG A 11 -15.02 -3.21 -9.62
CA ARG A 11 -13.82 -3.69 -8.93
C ARG A 11 -12.77 -4.07 -9.95
N ILE A 12 -11.71 -3.28 -10.02
CA ILE A 12 -10.64 -3.46 -11.01
C ILE A 12 -9.27 -3.33 -10.34
N PHE A 13 -8.27 -4.00 -10.90
CA PHE A 13 -6.89 -3.82 -10.50
C PHE A 13 -5.95 -3.88 -11.71
N SER A 14 -4.75 -3.35 -11.53
CA SER A 14 -3.62 -3.46 -12.45
C SER A 14 -2.35 -3.69 -11.65
N LEU A 15 -1.55 -4.65 -12.09
CA LEU A 15 -0.19 -4.89 -11.58
C LEU A 15 0.78 -4.73 -12.75
N SER A 16 1.53 -3.64 -12.78
CA SER A 16 2.35 -3.30 -13.94
C SER A 16 3.56 -2.46 -13.58
N ALA A 17 4.50 -2.34 -14.52
CA ALA A 17 5.63 -1.42 -14.39
C ALA A 17 5.18 0.03 -14.57
N VAL A 18 5.63 0.90 -13.67
CA VAL A 18 5.48 2.36 -13.77
C VAL A 18 6.85 3.02 -13.92
N TYR A 19 6.91 4.13 -14.65
CA TYR A 19 8.15 4.80 -15.03
C TYR A 19 8.17 6.23 -14.52
N ARG A 20 9.28 6.66 -13.89
CA ARG A 20 9.51 8.03 -13.40
C ARG A 20 10.90 8.53 -13.81
N ASN A 21 10.95 9.66 -14.51
CA ASN A 21 12.17 10.14 -15.19
C ASN A 21 13.04 11.12 -14.37
N ARG A 22 13.08 11.03 -13.03
CA ARG A 22 13.86 11.99 -12.22
C ARG A 22 14.58 11.40 -11.02
N GLU A 23 13.91 10.59 -10.22
CA GLU A 23 14.49 10.08 -8.97
C GLU A 23 15.29 8.81 -9.23
N ARG A 24 16.61 8.88 -9.07
CA ARG A 24 17.51 7.71 -9.06
C ARG A 24 18.39 7.76 -7.83
N GLY A 25 18.40 6.67 -7.07
CA GLY A 25 19.25 6.55 -5.88
C GLY A 25 19.06 5.21 -5.18
N PRO A 26 19.67 5.01 -4.00
CA PRO A 26 19.57 3.75 -3.24
C PRO A 26 18.15 3.32 -2.89
N LEU A 27 17.20 4.27 -2.90
CA LEU A 27 15.78 4.05 -2.59
C LEU A 27 14.85 4.25 -3.80
N HIS A 28 15.38 4.62 -4.97
CA HIS A 28 14.57 5.01 -6.12
C HIS A 28 15.14 4.41 -7.42
N HIS A 29 14.32 3.61 -8.10
CA HIS A 29 14.60 3.10 -9.44
C HIS A 29 13.68 3.79 -10.46
N PRO A 30 14.15 4.14 -11.67
CA PRO A 30 13.32 4.80 -12.69
C PRO A 30 12.11 3.99 -13.16
N SER A 31 12.10 2.68 -12.89
CA SER A 31 10.97 1.78 -13.12
C SER A 31 10.74 0.88 -11.91
N PHE A 32 9.49 0.69 -11.50
CA PHE A 32 9.12 -0.22 -10.43
C PHE A 32 7.74 -0.81 -10.66
N THR A 33 7.43 -1.94 -10.03
CA THR A 33 6.12 -2.58 -10.11
C THR A 33 5.16 -1.93 -9.13
N MET A 34 3.96 -1.58 -9.60
CA MET A 34 2.91 -0.98 -8.79
C MET A 34 1.62 -1.77 -8.94
N LEU A 35 0.98 -2.06 -7.81
CA LEU A 35 -0.40 -2.50 -7.74
C LEU A 35 -1.29 -1.26 -7.62
N GLU A 36 -2.23 -1.10 -8.54
CA GLU A 36 -3.26 -0.07 -8.50
C GLU A 36 -4.63 -0.77 -8.53
N TRP A 37 -5.53 -0.44 -7.61
CA TRP A 37 -6.88 -1.01 -7.60
C TRP A 37 -7.94 0.03 -7.25
N TYR A 38 -9.17 -0.26 -7.64
CA TYR A 38 -10.31 0.62 -7.47
C TYR A 38 -11.56 -0.17 -7.11
N ARG A 39 -12.38 0.43 -6.25
CA ARG A 39 -13.70 -0.07 -5.86
C ARG A 39 -14.72 1.06 -5.92
N ALA A 40 -15.79 0.89 -6.69
CA ALA A 40 -16.91 1.82 -6.74
C ALA A 40 -17.77 1.67 -5.48
N ASP A 41 -18.35 2.78 -5.00
CA ASP A 41 -19.26 2.82 -3.85
C ASP A 41 -18.64 2.33 -2.52
N GLU A 42 -17.31 2.28 -2.42
CA GLU A 42 -16.55 1.91 -1.21
C GLU A 42 -15.70 3.09 -0.74
N THR A 43 -15.52 3.21 0.58
CA THR A 43 -14.73 4.29 1.17
C THR A 43 -13.25 3.93 1.24
N TYR A 44 -12.39 4.90 1.56
CA TYR A 44 -10.96 4.65 1.67
C TYR A 44 -10.62 3.74 2.86
N GLU A 45 -11.48 3.64 3.87
CA GLU A 45 -11.32 2.70 4.99
C GLU A 45 -11.30 1.24 4.53
N SER A 46 -12.13 0.86 3.56
CA SER A 46 -12.07 -0.49 2.95
C SER A 46 -10.74 -0.73 2.23
N LEU A 47 -10.13 0.32 1.66
CA LEU A 47 -8.82 0.23 1.03
C LEU A 47 -7.68 0.16 2.07
N MET A 48 -7.87 0.76 3.25
CA MET A 48 -6.94 0.60 4.37
C MET A 48 -6.93 -0.84 4.88
N GLU A 49 -8.09 -1.48 4.95
CA GLU A 49 -8.22 -2.91 5.29
C GLU A 49 -7.55 -3.80 4.24
N ASP A 50 -7.73 -3.50 2.94
CA ASP A 50 -7.02 -4.20 1.87
C ASP A 50 -5.49 -4.12 2.05
N CYS A 51 -4.98 -2.92 2.36
CA CYS A 51 -3.54 -2.73 2.62
C CYS A 51 -3.04 -3.59 3.78
N ALA A 52 -3.75 -3.61 4.91
CA ALA A 52 -3.40 -4.44 6.06
C ALA A 52 -3.43 -5.94 5.69
N GLY A 53 -4.48 -6.37 4.97
CA GLY A 53 -4.62 -7.74 4.49
C GLY A 53 -3.51 -8.17 3.54
N LEU A 54 -3.06 -7.28 2.63
CA LEU A 54 -1.95 -7.56 1.71
C LEU A 54 -0.62 -7.73 2.46
N VAL A 55 -0.38 -6.94 3.51
CA VAL A 55 0.83 -7.04 4.35
C VAL A 55 0.83 -8.35 5.14
N ALA A 56 -0.31 -8.71 5.76
CA ALA A 56 -0.48 -9.99 6.46
C ALA A 56 -0.31 -11.18 5.51
N LEU A 57 -0.96 -11.15 4.34
CA LEU A 57 -0.83 -12.18 3.31
C LEU A 57 0.62 -12.34 2.84
N ALA A 58 1.37 -11.24 2.69
CA ALA A 58 2.78 -11.32 2.32
C ALA A 58 3.60 -12.05 3.39
N ALA A 59 3.32 -11.84 4.68
CA ALA A 59 3.98 -12.55 5.77
C ALA A 59 3.66 -14.05 5.75
N GLU A 60 2.37 -14.40 5.57
CA GLU A 60 1.93 -15.79 5.44
C GLU A 60 2.61 -16.50 4.26
N ARG A 61 2.64 -15.86 3.08
CA ARG A 61 3.27 -16.43 1.88
C ARG A 61 4.78 -16.53 2.00
N ALA A 62 5.41 -15.65 2.75
CA ALA A 62 6.82 -15.73 3.08
C ALA A 62 7.11 -16.74 4.23
N GLY A 63 6.08 -17.28 4.89
CA GLY A 63 6.24 -18.20 6.02
C GLY A 63 6.84 -17.54 7.26
N THR A 64 6.68 -16.22 7.42
CA THR A 64 7.22 -15.46 8.56
C THR A 64 6.12 -14.95 9.48
N LYS A 65 6.45 -14.81 10.76
CA LYS A 65 5.57 -14.22 11.79
C LYS A 65 5.90 -12.77 12.12
N ARG A 66 7.09 -12.30 11.75
CA ARG A 66 7.56 -10.92 11.95
C ARG A 66 8.35 -10.47 10.74
N PHE A 67 8.25 -9.19 10.43
CA PHE A 67 9.20 -8.55 9.54
C PHE A 67 10.34 -7.95 10.36
N ALA A 68 11.55 -8.07 9.84
CA ALA A 68 12.75 -7.48 10.41
C ALA A 68 13.58 -6.82 9.30
N PHE A 69 13.92 -5.55 9.46
CA PHE A 69 14.73 -4.80 8.51
C PHE A 69 15.53 -3.71 9.21
N ARG A 70 16.85 -3.71 9.01
CA ARG A 70 17.79 -2.70 9.57
C ARG A 70 17.60 -2.45 11.08
N GLY A 71 17.50 -3.53 11.85
CA GLY A 71 17.34 -3.48 13.31
C GLY A 71 15.95 -3.04 13.79
N ARG A 72 14.98 -2.88 12.88
CA ARG A 72 13.58 -2.61 13.20
C ARG A 72 12.76 -3.86 12.97
N GLU A 73 11.73 -4.04 13.77
CA GLU A 73 10.77 -5.13 13.64
C GLU A 73 9.35 -4.58 13.46
N ALA A 74 8.52 -5.32 12.76
CA ALA A 74 7.09 -5.03 12.62
C ALA A 74 6.28 -6.33 12.70
N ASP A 75 5.15 -6.27 13.40
CA ASP A 75 4.13 -7.32 13.38
C ASP A 75 3.21 -7.08 12.17
N PRO A 76 3.20 -7.97 11.16
CA PRO A 76 2.36 -7.81 9.98
C PRO A 76 0.87 -8.07 10.21
N PHE A 77 0.49 -8.60 11.38
CA PHE A 77 -0.89 -8.93 11.73
C PHE A 77 -1.52 -7.92 12.69
N ALA A 78 -0.73 -6.97 13.21
CA ALA A 78 -1.23 -5.90 14.07
C ALA A 78 -2.10 -4.92 13.28
N GLU A 79 -3.14 -4.37 13.92
CA GLU A 79 -3.96 -3.32 13.34
C GLU A 79 -3.12 -2.05 13.11
N PRO A 80 -3.10 -1.48 11.89
CA PRO A 80 -2.34 -0.26 11.62
C PRO A 80 -2.88 0.94 12.40
N GLU A 81 -1.99 1.77 12.92
CA GLU A 81 -2.37 3.04 13.53
C GLU A 81 -3.05 3.95 12.48
N ARG A 82 -4.20 4.52 12.86
CA ARG A 82 -4.89 5.54 12.08
C ARG A 82 -4.60 6.91 12.66
N LEU A 83 -3.90 7.73 11.90
CA LEU A 83 -3.47 9.05 12.32
C LEU A 83 -3.66 10.06 11.20
N SER A 84 -4.31 11.18 11.49
CA SER A 84 -4.33 12.30 10.54
C SER A 84 -2.94 12.92 10.43
N VAL A 85 -2.67 13.57 9.30
CA VAL A 85 -1.40 14.30 9.12
C VAL A 85 -1.20 15.35 10.22
N ALA A 86 -2.26 16.06 10.63
CA ALA A 86 -2.19 17.09 11.67
C ALA A 86 -1.81 16.53 13.06
N GLU A 87 -2.38 15.38 13.43
CA GLU A 87 -2.01 14.71 14.67
C GLU A 87 -0.58 14.18 14.62
N ALA A 88 -0.13 13.65 13.47
CA ALA A 88 1.23 13.19 13.28
C ALA A 88 2.25 14.33 13.49
N PHE A 89 1.97 15.52 12.94
CA PHE A 89 2.79 16.71 13.20
C PHE A 89 2.81 17.07 14.68
N THR A 90 1.65 17.11 15.33
CA THR A 90 1.56 17.43 16.77
C THR A 90 2.38 16.46 17.63
N ARG A 91 2.47 15.18 17.25
CA ARG A 91 3.15 14.13 18.05
C ARG A 91 4.65 14.02 17.79
N HIS A 92 5.12 14.38 16.59
CA HIS A 92 6.45 13.98 16.12
C HIS A 92 7.32 15.11 15.51
N ALA A 93 6.78 16.32 15.34
CA ALA A 93 7.54 17.49 14.90
C ALA A 93 8.02 18.32 16.10
#